data_AF-F7Y1B8-F1
#
_entry.id   AF-F7Y1B8-F1
#
_cell.length_a   1.000
_cell.length_b   1.000
_cell.length_c   1.000
_cell.angle_alpha   90.00
_cell.angle_beta   90.00
_cell.angle_gamma   90.00
#
_symmetry.space_group_name_H-M   'P 1'
#
loop_
_entity.id
_entity.type
_entity.pdbx_description
1 polymer ?
#
loop_
_entity_poly.entity_id
_entity_poly.type
_entity_poly.pdbx_seq_one_letter_code
_entity_poly.pdbx_strand_id
1 'polypeptide(L)'
;METFHLRVFQRQVLDQCKFLLTAANEINAGLASHNIDHVLYAVQNLLNAGANISKMLWGQKGKLANQRERLRQSIGIADDSPLRDVNMRNNFEHMDERIDRWWAESKSHNHADKIIGPKNSAIVGMEPTDMFRMFDPQTTDVIFWGEEFNIQALVTEAQRILPLLQAEAHKPHWDEPGR
;
A
#
# COMPACT_ATOMS: atom_id res chain seq x y z
N MET A 1 -2.97 23.31 -10.28
CA MET A 1 -3.83 22.25 -10.84
C MET A 1 -5.22 22.83 -11.01
N GLU A 2 -5.80 22.79 -12.20
CA GLU A 2 -7.17 23.27 -12.48
C GLU A 2 -8.25 22.45 -11.76
N THR A 3 -9.43 23.02 -11.54
CA THR A 3 -10.51 22.39 -10.75
C THR A 3 -11.01 21.09 -11.37
N PHE A 4 -11.22 21.03 -12.69
CA PHE A 4 -11.60 19.78 -13.35
C PHE A 4 -10.53 18.69 -13.15
N HIS A 5 -9.25 19.04 -13.34
CA HIS A 5 -8.13 18.13 -13.17
C HIS A 5 -8.02 17.61 -11.72
N LEU A 6 -8.25 18.49 -10.73
CA LEU A 6 -8.30 18.12 -9.32
C LEU A 6 -9.41 17.11 -9.02
N ARG A 7 -10.62 17.33 -9.55
CA ARG A 7 -11.76 16.42 -9.35
C ARG A 7 -11.52 15.05 -9.95
N VAL A 8 -10.88 14.97 -11.11
CA VAL A 8 -10.50 13.69 -11.73
C VAL A 8 -9.56 12.92 -10.80
N PHE A 9 -8.51 13.57 -10.28
CA PHE A 9 -7.61 12.92 -9.32
C PHE A 9 -8.33 12.48 -8.04
N GLN A 10 -9.15 13.35 -7.45
CA GLN A 10 -9.87 13.01 -6.21
C GLN A 10 -10.78 11.79 -6.39
N ARG A 11 -11.48 11.65 -7.52
CA ARG A 11 -12.29 10.45 -7.82
C ARG A 11 -11.43 9.20 -7.99
N GLN A 12 -10.28 9.32 -8.66
CA GLN A 12 -9.35 8.19 -8.80
C GLN A 12 -8.76 7.78 -7.44
N VAL A 13 -8.38 8.73 -6.58
CA VAL A 13 -7.90 8.43 -5.22
C VAL A 13 -9.02 7.82 -4.38
N LEU A 14 -10.26 8.30 -4.51
CA LEU A 14 -11.43 7.72 -3.85
C LEU A 14 -11.61 6.24 -4.21
N ASP A 15 -11.52 5.89 -5.49
CA ASP A 15 -11.67 4.50 -5.93
C ASP A 15 -10.52 3.61 -5.43
N GLN A 16 -9.28 4.10 -5.46
CA GLN A 16 -8.16 3.35 -4.89
C GLN A 16 -8.28 3.19 -3.36
N CYS A 17 -8.85 4.16 -2.64
CA CYS A 17 -9.16 3.99 -1.21
C CYS A 17 -10.19 2.88 -1.01
N LYS A 18 -11.25 2.82 -1.83
CA LYS A 18 -12.22 1.71 -1.76
C LYS A 18 -11.55 0.37 -2.01
N PHE A 19 -10.70 0.27 -3.04
CA PHE A 19 -9.98 -0.97 -3.33
C PHE A 19 -9.05 -1.40 -2.20
N LEU A 20 -8.34 -0.45 -1.59
CA LEU A 20 -7.48 -0.70 -0.43
C LEU A 20 -8.30 -1.26 0.74
N LEU A 21 -9.45 -0.65 1.06
CA LEU A 21 -10.31 -1.09 2.15
C LEU A 21 -11.02 -2.43 1.86
N THR A 22 -11.42 -2.67 0.60
CA THR A 22 -11.90 -3.98 0.16
C THR A 22 -10.82 -5.04 0.35
N ALA A 23 -9.59 -4.78 -0.09
CA ALA A 23 -8.48 -5.71 0.09
C ALA A 23 -8.20 -5.98 1.58
N ALA A 24 -8.32 -4.98 2.46
CA ALA A 24 -8.22 -5.19 3.91
C ALA A 24 -9.30 -6.15 4.46
N ASN A 25 -10.53 -6.04 3.97
CA ASN A 25 -11.60 -6.99 4.32
C ASN A 25 -11.31 -8.40 3.78
N GLU A 26 -10.75 -8.49 2.58
CA GLU A 26 -10.35 -9.77 1.98
C GLU A 26 -9.20 -10.45 2.74
N ILE A 27 -8.29 -9.70 3.34
CA ILE A 27 -7.27 -10.26 4.26
C ILE A 27 -7.96 -10.98 5.42
N ASN A 28 -8.95 -10.32 6.06
CA ASN A 28 -9.71 -10.92 7.16
C ASN A 28 -10.49 -12.17 6.71
N ALA A 29 -11.08 -12.15 5.51
CA ALA A 29 -11.75 -13.31 4.93
C ALA A 29 -10.79 -14.49 4.67
N GLY A 30 -9.59 -14.19 4.15
CA GLY A 30 -8.52 -15.17 3.97
C GLY A 30 -8.04 -15.77 5.29
N LEU A 31 -7.88 -14.95 6.34
CA LEU A 31 -7.52 -15.42 7.68
C LEU A 31 -8.60 -16.33 8.27
N ALA A 32 -9.88 -15.92 8.18
CA ALA A 32 -11.01 -16.68 8.72
C ALA A 32 -11.21 -18.03 8.01
N SER A 33 -10.84 -18.12 6.73
CA SER A 33 -10.90 -19.36 5.95
C SER A 33 -9.58 -20.15 5.98
N HIS A 34 -8.58 -19.70 6.73
CA HIS A 34 -7.22 -20.26 6.75
C HIS A 34 -6.60 -20.44 5.35
N ASN A 35 -6.95 -19.56 4.41
CA ASN A 35 -6.48 -19.60 3.04
C ASN A 35 -5.30 -18.63 2.84
N ILE A 36 -4.08 -19.18 2.89
CA ILE A 36 -2.83 -18.42 2.77
C ILE A 36 -2.76 -17.67 1.43
N ASP A 37 -3.14 -18.31 0.32
CA ASP A 37 -3.07 -17.66 -0.99
C ASP A 37 -4.07 -16.49 -1.09
N HIS A 38 -5.25 -16.61 -0.47
CA HIS A 38 -6.22 -15.51 -0.39
C HIS A 38 -5.69 -14.35 0.45
N VAL A 39 -5.06 -14.63 1.60
CA VAL A 39 -4.41 -13.59 2.42
C VAL A 39 -3.35 -12.84 1.62
N LEU A 40 -2.43 -13.55 0.97
CA LEU A 40 -1.33 -12.93 0.22
C LEU A 40 -1.81 -12.20 -1.04
N TYR A 41 -2.82 -12.75 -1.73
CA TYR A 41 -3.51 -12.06 -2.81
C TYR A 41 -4.09 -10.73 -2.32
N ALA A 42 -4.77 -10.73 -1.17
CA ALA A 42 -5.38 -9.55 -0.61
C ALA A 42 -4.33 -8.52 -0.13
N VAL A 43 -3.24 -8.97 0.52
CA VAL A 43 -2.08 -8.14 0.87
C VAL A 43 -1.49 -7.47 -0.37
N GLN A 44 -1.24 -8.22 -1.44
CA GLN A 44 -0.70 -7.68 -2.69
C GLN A 44 -1.63 -6.61 -3.29
N ASN A 45 -2.95 -6.83 -3.29
CA ASN A 45 -3.92 -5.85 -3.77
C ASN A 45 -3.98 -4.59 -2.89
N LEU A 46 -3.87 -4.74 -1.57
CA LEU A 46 -3.82 -3.62 -0.63
C LEU A 46 -2.59 -2.75 -0.89
N LEU A 47 -1.40 -3.36 -1.01
CA LEU A 47 -0.14 -2.67 -1.31
C LEU A 47 -0.21 -1.96 -2.68
N ASN A 48 -0.78 -2.62 -3.70
CA ASN A 48 -0.94 -2.04 -5.03
C ASN A 48 -1.88 -0.83 -5.04
N ALA A 49 -3.02 -0.90 -4.34
CA ALA A 49 -3.92 0.23 -4.18
C ALA A 49 -3.22 1.39 -3.45
N GLY A 50 -2.47 1.10 -2.37
CA GLY A 50 -1.64 2.09 -1.68
C GLY A 50 -0.62 2.77 -2.59
N ALA A 51 0.12 2.00 -3.40
CA ALA A 51 1.08 2.56 -4.35
C ALA A 51 0.42 3.37 -5.47
N ASN A 52 -0.79 3.01 -5.89
CA ASN A 52 -1.57 3.82 -6.84
C ASN A 52 -1.99 5.15 -6.20
N ILE A 53 -2.44 5.14 -4.94
CA ILE A 53 -2.70 6.38 -4.19
C ILE A 53 -1.42 7.24 -4.14
N SER A 54 -0.27 6.66 -3.77
CA SER A 54 1.02 7.35 -3.77
C SER A 54 1.34 8.00 -5.13
N LYS A 55 1.22 7.20 -6.20
CA LYS A 55 1.42 7.64 -7.58
C LYS A 55 0.40 8.66 -8.04
N MET A 56 -0.75 8.86 -7.40
CA MET A 56 -1.69 9.95 -7.67
C MET A 56 -1.37 11.20 -6.85
N LEU A 57 -0.91 11.04 -5.61
CA LEU A 57 -0.65 12.14 -4.68
C LEU A 57 0.72 12.81 -4.89
N TRP A 58 1.77 12.06 -5.21
CA TRP A 58 3.15 12.59 -5.36
C TRP A 58 3.76 12.31 -6.75
N GLY A 59 3.24 11.33 -7.48
CA GLY A 59 3.76 10.92 -8.78
C GLY A 59 4.88 9.91 -8.63
N GLN A 60 5.33 9.33 -9.74
CA GLN A 60 6.37 8.31 -9.72
C GLN A 60 7.64 8.88 -9.06
N LYS A 61 8.09 8.26 -7.98
CA LYS A 61 9.25 8.71 -7.17
C LYS A 61 9.14 10.18 -6.71
N GLY A 62 7.92 10.69 -6.51
CA GLY A 62 7.69 12.06 -6.05
C GLY A 62 7.91 13.17 -7.08
N LYS A 63 8.14 12.83 -8.37
CA LYS A 63 8.46 13.80 -9.43
C LYS A 63 7.39 14.89 -9.65
N LEU A 64 6.15 14.65 -9.22
CA LEU A 64 5.02 15.57 -9.39
C LEU A 64 4.51 16.12 -8.05
N ALA A 65 5.29 16.02 -6.97
CA ALA A 65 4.87 16.39 -5.62
C ALA A 65 4.39 17.85 -5.55
N ASN A 66 5.16 18.80 -6.08
CA ASN A 66 4.79 20.23 -6.09
C ASN A 66 3.51 20.47 -6.91
N GLN A 67 3.39 19.83 -8.07
CA GLN A 67 2.23 20.01 -8.96
C GLN A 67 0.92 19.46 -8.35
N ARG A 68 1.04 18.52 -7.42
CA ARG A 68 -0.07 17.82 -6.76
C ARG A 68 -0.29 18.24 -5.30
N GLU A 69 0.38 19.30 -4.87
CA GLU A 69 0.19 19.87 -3.55
C GLU A 69 -1.28 20.25 -3.30
N ARG A 70 -1.94 20.92 -4.25
CA ARG A 70 -3.38 21.27 -4.16
C ARG A 70 -4.26 20.03 -3.91
N LEU A 71 -3.92 18.88 -4.50
CA LEU A 71 -4.65 17.64 -4.27
C LEU A 71 -4.46 17.15 -2.84
N ARG A 72 -3.22 17.08 -2.34
CA ARG A 72 -2.93 16.63 -0.96
C ARG A 72 -3.56 17.56 0.07
N GLN A 73 -3.45 18.88 -0.12
CA GLN A 73 -4.09 19.88 0.74
C GLN A 73 -5.61 19.72 0.79
N SER A 74 -6.27 19.42 -0.35
CA SER A 74 -7.74 19.27 -0.41
C SER A 74 -8.28 18.13 0.46
N ILE A 75 -7.44 17.17 0.84
CA ILE A 75 -7.81 16.00 1.66
C ILE A 75 -6.94 15.87 2.92
N GLY A 76 -6.18 16.92 3.26
CA GLY A 76 -5.34 16.96 4.46
C GLY A 76 -4.31 15.83 4.54
N ILE A 77 -3.61 15.53 3.45
CA ILE A 77 -2.47 14.60 3.43
C ILE A 77 -1.18 15.38 3.67
N ALA A 78 -0.41 14.97 4.67
CA ALA A 78 0.95 15.44 4.91
C ALA A 78 1.99 14.57 4.18
N ASP A 79 3.23 15.08 4.03
CA ASP A 79 4.30 14.38 3.30
C ASP A 79 4.92 13.21 4.09
N ASP A 80 4.64 13.09 5.39
CA ASP A 80 4.98 11.95 6.24
C ASP A 80 3.88 10.87 6.27
N SER A 81 2.83 11.01 5.46
CA SER A 81 1.74 10.04 5.36
C SER A 81 2.27 8.64 4.97
N PRO A 82 1.77 7.55 5.59
CA PRO A 82 2.19 6.19 5.26
C PRO A 82 1.87 5.82 3.81
N LEU A 83 0.91 6.50 3.17
CA LEU A 83 0.59 6.35 1.74
C LEU A 83 1.72 6.78 0.81
N ARG A 84 2.75 7.47 1.31
CA ARG A 84 3.90 7.89 0.50
C ARG A 84 4.90 6.76 0.28
N ASP A 85 5.05 5.86 1.25
CA ASP A 85 5.96 4.72 1.14
C ASP A 85 5.38 3.64 0.21
N VAL A 86 6.21 3.17 -0.72
CA VAL A 86 5.87 2.14 -1.70
C VAL A 86 6.90 1.01 -1.74
N ASN A 87 7.87 0.98 -0.82
CA ASN A 87 8.97 0.04 -0.82
C ASN A 87 8.47 -1.41 -0.70
N MET A 88 7.61 -1.69 0.28
CA MET A 88 7.00 -3.00 0.44
C MET A 88 6.22 -3.45 -0.81
N ARG A 89 5.49 -2.53 -1.46
CA ARG A 89 4.82 -2.83 -2.73
C ARG A 89 5.83 -3.20 -3.82
N ASN A 90 6.92 -2.45 -3.94
CA ASN A 90 7.97 -2.74 -4.94
C ASN A 90 8.60 -4.12 -4.70
N ASN A 91 8.73 -4.58 -3.46
CA ASN A 91 9.19 -5.94 -3.16
C ASN A 91 8.24 -7.01 -3.74
N PHE A 92 6.93 -6.78 -3.68
CA PHE A 92 5.92 -7.69 -4.24
C PHE A 92 5.81 -7.58 -5.78
N GLU A 93 5.99 -6.40 -6.36
CA GLU A 93 5.88 -6.16 -7.81
C GLU A 93 7.10 -6.66 -8.59
N HIS A 94 8.31 -6.46 -8.05
CA HIS A 94 9.57 -6.82 -8.70
C HIS A 94 10.13 -8.15 -8.16
N MET A 95 9.25 -9.15 -7.97
CA MET A 95 9.61 -10.43 -7.38
C MET A 95 10.66 -11.18 -8.22
N ASP A 96 10.60 -11.06 -9.54
CA ASP A 96 11.58 -11.60 -10.48
C ASP A 96 13.00 -11.08 -10.18
N GLU A 97 13.17 -9.76 -10.09
CA GLU A 97 14.45 -9.14 -9.74
C GLU A 97 14.90 -9.50 -8.32
N ARG A 98 13.95 -9.68 -7.39
CA ARG A 98 14.23 -10.12 -6.02
C ARG A 98 14.77 -11.55 -6.02
N ILE A 99 14.15 -12.47 -6.75
CA ILE A 99 14.61 -13.86 -6.86
C ILE A 99 16.02 -13.94 -7.44
N ASP A 100 16.30 -13.22 -8.53
CA ASP A 100 17.63 -13.21 -9.15
C ASP A 100 18.71 -12.71 -8.18
N ARG A 101 18.42 -11.65 -7.43
CA ARG A 101 19.34 -11.12 -6.42
C ARG A 101 19.54 -12.11 -5.27
N TRP A 102 18.47 -12.68 -4.73
CA TRP A 102 18.56 -13.69 -3.69
C TRP A 102 19.39 -14.90 -4.13
N TRP A 103 19.21 -15.35 -5.37
CA TRP A 103 20.01 -16.45 -5.93
C TRP A 103 21.50 -16.12 -5.99
N ALA A 104 21.85 -14.88 -6.34
CA ALA A 104 23.23 -14.43 -6.42
C ALA A 104 23.89 -14.18 -5.04
N GLU A 105 23.11 -13.70 -4.06
CA GLU A 105 23.64 -13.15 -2.80
C GLU A 105 23.42 -14.04 -1.58
N SER A 106 22.39 -14.89 -1.56
CA SER A 106 22.14 -15.79 -0.44
C SER A 106 23.26 -16.82 -0.31
N LYS A 107 23.75 -17.00 0.91
CA LYS A 107 24.81 -17.98 1.21
C LYS A 107 24.27 -19.40 1.34
N SER A 108 23.06 -19.51 1.86
CA SER A 108 22.44 -20.78 2.24
C SER A 108 21.32 -21.20 1.29
N HIS A 109 20.84 -20.27 0.45
CA HIS A 109 19.73 -20.46 -0.48
C HIS A 109 18.49 -21.07 0.19
N ASN A 110 18.22 -20.67 1.45
CA ASN A 110 16.94 -21.03 2.05
C ASN A 110 15.85 -20.14 1.45
N HIS A 111 14.72 -20.73 1.10
CA HIS A 111 13.58 -20.01 0.52
C HIS A 111 12.35 -20.21 1.39
N ALA A 112 12.15 -19.30 2.33
CA ALA A 112 10.99 -19.27 3.21
C ALA A 112 10.00 -18.21 2.71
N ASP A 113 8.84 -18.65 2.23
CA ASP A 113 7.84 -17.80 1.60
C ASP A 113 6.44 -18.22 2.02
N LYS A 114 5.47 -17.32 1.85
CA LYS A 114 4.06 -17.52 2.18
C LYS A 114 3.78 -17.91 3.63
N ILE A 115 4.43 -17.23 4.58
CA ILE A 115 4.29 -17.50 6.01
C ILE A 115 3.20 -16.61 6.60
N ILE A 116 2.23 -17.20 7.31
CA ILE A 116 1.23 -16.47 8.08
C ILE A 116 1.42 -16.83 9.55
N GLY A 117 1.74 -15.84 10.39
CA GLY A 117 2.00 -16.08 11.81
C GLY A 117 2.86 -15.00 12.45
N PRO A 118 3.06 -15.06 13.77
CA PRO A 118 3.80 -14.03 14.48
C PRO A 118 5.26 -13.97 14.02
N LYS A 119 5.85 -12.78 13.89
CA LYS A 119 7.26 -12.61 13.48
C LYS A 119 8.23 -13.50 14.25
N ASN A 120 8.02 -13.60 15.57
CA ASN A 120 8.88 -14.39 16.45
C ASN A 120 8.63 -15.92 16.38
N SER A 121 7.68 -16.37 15.56
CA SER A 121 7.56 -17.79 15.17
C SER A 121 8.40 -18.14 13.94
N ALA A 122 9.13 -17.18 13.37
CA ALA A 122 10.02 -17.42 12.24
C ALA A 122 11.15 -18.40 12.57
N ILE A 123 11.68 -19.00 11.51
CA ILE A 123 12.71 -20.03 11.56
C ILE A 123 13.99 -19.44 12.17
N VAL A 124 14.38 -19.94 13.35
CA VAL A 124 15.59 -19.50 14.05
C VAL A 124 16.82 -19.76 13.17
N GLY A 125 17.69 -18.75 13.05
CA GLY A 125 18.94 -18.85 12.28
C GLY A 125 18.79 -18.60 10.78
N MET A 126 17.62 -18.15 10.32
CA MET A 126 17.41 -17.74 8.93
C MET A 126 17.91 -16.31 8.69
N GLU A 127 18.65 -16.12 7.59
CA GLU A 127 19.06 -14.80 7.14
C GLU A 127 17.84 -13.99 6.69
N PRO A 128 17.79 -12.67 6.93
CA PRO A 128 16.66 -11.83 6.50
C PRO A 128 16.31 -12.01 5.03
N THR A 129 17.30 -12.05 4.13
CA THR A 129 17.11 -12.20 2.68
C THR A 129 16.52 -13.55 2.25
N ASP A 130 16.53 -14.55 3.12
CA ASP A 130 15.93 -15.86 2.87
C ASP A 130 14.42 -15.90 3.23
N MET A 131 13.92 -14.85 3.90
CA MET A 131 12.52 -14.69 4.27
C MET A 131 11.78 -13.78 3.28
N PHE A 132 11.00 -14.36 2.38
CA PHE A 132 10.19 -13.65 1.40
C PHE A 132 8.88 -13.17 2.05
N ARG A 133 7.71 -13.56 1.55
CA ARG A 133 6.45 -12.97 1.99
C ARG A 133 6.01 -13.59 3.30
N MET A 134 5.98 -12.77 4.34
CA MET A 134 5.39 -13.11 5.63
C MET A 134 4.37 -12.05 6.04
N PHE A 135 3.29 -12.50 6.68
CA PHE A 135 2.29 -11.61 7.27
C PHE A 135 2.00 -12.03 8.71
N ASP A 136 2.14 -11.06 9.61
CA ASP A 136 1.80 -11.21 11.03
C ASP A 136 0.39 -10.66 11.28
N PRO A 137 -0.62 -11.50 11.50
CA PRO A 137 -1.99 -11.04 11.73
C PRO A 137 -2.19 -10.35 13.10
N GLN A 138 -1.24 -10.49 14.05
CA GLN A 138 -1.34 -9.84 15.36
C GLN A 138 -0.91 -8.38 15.30
N THR A 139 0.19 -8.10 14.59
CA THR A 139 0.72 -6.74 14.45
C THR A 139 0.26 -6.06 13.16
N THR A 140 -0.24 -6.83 12.19
CA THR A 140 -0.53 -6.42 10.80
C THR A 140 0.71 -5.99 10.01
N ASP A 141 1.88 -6.53 10.37
CA ASP A 141 3.09 -6.30 9.62
C ASP A 141 3.22 -7.29 8.45
N VAL A 142 3.52 -6.75 7.29
CA VAL A 142 4.04 -7.50 6.16
C VAL A 142 5.55 -7.43 6.22
N ILE A 143 6.19 -8.57 6.06
CA ILE A 143 7.64 -8.72 6.16
C ILE A 143 8.14 -9.27 4.84
N PHE A 144 9.21 -8.69 4.33
CA PHE A 144 9.94 -9.15 3.14
C PHE A 144 11.42 -8.83 3.27
N TRP A 145 12.27 -9.85 3.22
CA TRP A 145 13.71 -9.75 3.40
C TRP A 145 14.16 -9.04 4.69
N GLY A 146 13.38 -9.17 5.76
CA GLY A 146 13.54 -8.45 7.03
C GLY A 146 13.10 -6.99 7.02
N GLU A 147 12.68 -6.45 5.87
CA GLU A 147 11.94 -5.18 5.83
C GLU A 147 10.54 -5.42 6.39
N GLU A 148 10.10 -4.52 7.27
CA GLU A 148 8.79 -4.60 7.93
C GLU A 148 7.95 -3.40 7.54
N PHE A 149 6.69 -3.65 7.22
CA PHE A 149 5.75 -2.60 6.88
C PHE A 149 4.37 -2.90 7.46
N ASN A 150 3.88 -1.98 8.28
CA ASN A 150 2.57 -2.10 8.92
C ASN A 150 1.46 -1.70 7.95
N ILE A 151 0.69 -2.67 7.44
CA ILE A 151 -0.38 -2.37 6.47
C ILE A 151 -1.60 -1.72 7.12
N GLN A 152 -1.78 -1.84 8.44
CA GLN A 152 -2.84 -1.14 9.15
C GLN A 152 -2.65 0.38 9.09
N ALA A 153 -1.42 0.90 9.05
CA ALA A 153 -1.17 2.32 8.83
C ALA A 153 -1.78 2.83 7.51
N LEU A 154 -1.71 2.03 6.43
CA LEU A 154 -2.37 2.36 5.15
C LEU A 154 -3.89 2.34 5.26
N VAL A 155 -4.45 1.32 5.93
CA VAL A 155 -5.90 1.17 6.14
C VAL A 155 -6.44 2.35 6.94
N THR A 156 -5.79 2.71 8.04
CA THR A 156 -6.18 3.83 8.90
C THR A 156 -6.14 5.15 8.13
N GLU A 157 -5.09 5.40 7.37
CA GLU A 157 -4.98 6.64 6.58
C GLU A 157 -6.02 6.70 5.45
N ALA A 158 -6.28 5.57 4.77
CA ALA A 158 -7.32 5.47 3.75
C ALA A 158 -8.72 5.71 4.35
N GLN A 159 -9.03 5.13 5.52
CA GLN A 159 -10.28 5.40 6.24
C GLN A 159 -10.43 6.87 6.60
N ARG A 160 -9.34 7.52 7.05
CA ARG A 160 -9.35 8.94 7.41
C ARG A 160 -9.69 9.85 6.24
N ILE A 161 -9.10 9.61 5.06
CA ILE A 161 -9.30 10.47 3.89
C ILE A 161 -10.53 10.12 3.06
N LEU A 162 -11.10 8.92 3.20
CA LEU A 162 -12.27 8.47 2.46
C LEU A 162 -13.46 9.45 2.52
N PRO A 163 -13.93 9.92 3.70
CA PRO A 163 -15.05 10.87 3.76
C PRO A 163 -14.70 12.23 3.15
N LEU A 164 -13.45 12.67 3.22
CA LEU A 164 -12.99 13.91 2.58
C LEU A 164 -13.06 13.79 1.06
N LEU A 165 -12.56 12.68 0.52
CA LEU A 165 -12.63 12.38 -0.92
C LEU A 165 -14.08 12.24 -1.41
N GLN A 166 -14.96 11.64 -0.61
CA GLN A 166 -16.39 11.60 -0.92
C GLN A 166 -16.98 13.01 -0.98
N ALA A 167 -16.71 13.88 0.01
CA ALA A 167 -17.19 15.26 -0.02
C ALA A 167 -16.66 16.03 -1.24
N GLU A 168 -15.39 15.87 -1.57
CA GLU A 168 -14.78 16.48 -2.75
C GLU A 168 -15.38 15.96 -4.08
N ALA A 169 -15.74 14.67 -4.15
CA ALA A 169 -16.32 14.07 -5.36
C ALA A 169 -17.73 14.59 -5.69
N HIS A 170 -18.48 15.06 -4.69
CA HIS A 170 -19.81 15.67 -4.85
C HIS A 170 -19.75 17.15 -5.29
N LYS A 171 -18.58 17.79 -5.19
CA LYS A 171 -18.44 19.18 -5.62
C LYS A 171 -18.50 19.30 -7.15
N PRO A 172 -18.95 20.45 -7.69
CA PRO A 172 -18.86 20.75 -9.12
C PRO A 172 -17.42 20.61 -9.64
N HIS A 173 -17.32 20.38 -10.94
CA HIS A 173 -16.05 20.20 -11.64
C HIS A 173 -15.60 21.43 -12.46
N TRP A 174 -16.35 22.51 -12.32
CA TRP A 174 -16.01 23.86 -12.76
C TRP A 174 -15.93 24.76 -11.52
N ASP A 175 -15.25 25.90 -11.65
CA ASP A 175 -15.26 26.92 -10.61
C ASP A 175 -16.62 27.63 -10.59
N GLU A 176 -17.20 27.83 -9.40
CA GLU A 176 -18.41 28.65 -9.28
C GLU A 176 -18.08 30.09 -9.72
N PRO A 177 -18.81 30.66 -10.70
CA PRO A 177 -18.55 32.04 -11.09
C PRO A 177 -18.90 32.98 -9.92
N GLY A 178 -17.88 33.60 -9.34
CA GLY A 178 -17.99 34.72 -8.40
C GLY A 178 -18.31 34.34 -6.95
N ARG A 179 -17.27 34.15 -6.15
CA ARG A 179 -17.25 34.61 -4.75
C ARG A 179 -16.13 35.61 -4.58
#